data_AF-W9W5V4-F1
#
_entry.id   AF-W9W5V4-F1
#
_cell.length_a   1.000
_cell.length_b   1.000
_cell.length_c   1.000
_cell.angle_alpha   90.00
_cell.angle_beta   90.00
_cell.angle_gamma   90.00
#
_symmetry.space_group_name_H-M   'P 1'
#
loop_
_entity.id
_entity.type
_entity.pdbx_description
1 polymer ?
#
loop_
_entity_poly.entity_id
_entity_poly.type
_entity_poly.pdbx_seq_one_letter_code
_entity_poly.pdbx_strand_id
1 'polypeptide(L)'
;MHSRLDRSVIAEPYHYPHDASFGPATSAIVVIDMQRDFCEVGGYFDCQGYDVEDARSLIPTIQALLSAARRAGFPVFFTREGMEQHTKHQSLARK
;
A
#
# COMPACT_ATOMS: atom_id res chain seq x y z
N MET A 1 17.29 3.87 -29.40
CA MET A 1 16.07 3.03 -29.38
C MET A 1 16.27 1.99 -28.28
N HIS A 2 15.61 2.13 -27.13
CA HIS A 2 15.65 1.09 -26.10
C HIS A 2 14.78 -0.10 -26.56
N SER A 3 15.30 -1.32 -26.43
CA SER A 3 14.57 -2.55 -26.71
C SER A 3 13.28 -2.60 -25.87
N ARG A 4 12.14 -3.01 -26.45
CA ARG A 4 10.87 -3.13 -25.72
C ARG A 4 10.98 -4.03 -24.49
N LEU A 5 11.88 -5.02 -24.46
CA LEU A 5 12.04 -5.92 -23.31
C LEU A 5 12.66 -5.25 -22.07
N ASP A 6 13.38 -4.13 -22.24
CA ASP A 6 14.07 -3.38 -21.16
C ASP A 6 13.09 -2.66 -20.21
N ARG A 7 11.82 -2.58 -20.59
CA ARG A 7 10.76 -1.90 -19.82
C ARG A 7 9.70 -2.88 -19.31
N SER A 8 10.13 -4.10 -19.01
CA SER A 8 9.32 -5.13 -18.37
C SER A 8 10.07 -5.76 -17.20
N VAL A 9 9.32 -6.23 -16.21
CA VAL A 9 9.81 -6.94 -15.03
C VAL A 9 9.48 -8.42 -15.20
N ILE A 10 10.44 -9.30 -14.90
CA ILE A 10 10.20 -10.74 -14.86
C ILE A 10 9.16 -11.01 -13.77
N ALA A 11 8.02 -11.55 -14.18
CA ALA A 11 6.90 -11.88 -13.32
C ALA A 11 6.20 -13.11 -13.87
N GLU A 12 5.33 -13.70 -13.06
CA GLU A 12 4.51 -14.83 -13.45
C GLU A 12 3.04 -14.39 -13.61
N PRO A 13 2.32 -14.90 -14.63
CA PRO A 13 2.74 -15.90 -15.61
C PRO A 13 3.45 -15.31 -16.86
N TYR A 14 3.67 -14.00 -16.91
CA TYR A 14 4.36 -13.32 -18.02
C TYR A 14 5.07 -12.05 -17.52
N HIS A 15 5.99 -11.53 -18.33
CA HIS A 15 6.70 -10.27 -18.05
C HIS A 15 5.73 -9.09 -17.90
N TYR A 16 5.75 -8.42 -16.76
CA TYR A 16 4.85 -7.30 -16.47
C TYR A 16 5.47 -5.94 -16.84
N PRO A 17 4.71 -4.97 -17.37
CA PRO A 17 3.37 -5.11 -17.92
C PRO A 17 3.40 -5.75 -19.31
N HIS A 18 2.25 -6.25 -19.76
CA HIS A 18 2.08 -6.96 -21.04
C HIS A 18 2.55 -6.18 -22.28
N ASP A 19 2.54 -4.85 -22.21
CA ASP A 19 2.96 -3.95 -23.29
C ASP A 19 4.39 -3.40 -23.12
N ALA A 20 5.10 -3.88 -22.09
CA ALA A 20 6.41 -3.42 -21.67
C ALA A 20 6.51 -1.88 -21.53
N SER A 21 5.45 -1.27 -20.99
CA SER A 21 5.39 0.15 -20.72
C SER A 21 5.93 0.54 -19.35
N PHE A 22 6.63 -0.32 -18.59
CA PHE A 22 7.03 -0.01 -17.21
C PHE A 22 7.87 1.28 -17.15
N GLY A 23 7.46 2.24 -16.33
CA GLY A 23 8.21 3.47 -16.10
C GLY A 23 7.41 4.56 -15.36
N PRO A 24 8.06 5.65 -14.92
CA PRO A 24 7.43 6.67 -14.08
C PRO A 24 6.25 7.42 -14.72
N ALA A 25 6.22 7.51 -16.04
CA ALA A 25 5.16 8.20 -16.78
C ALA A 25 3.90 7.34 -17.01
N THR A 26 3.99 6.04 -16.74
CA THR A 26 2.99 5.02 -17.14
C THR A 26 2.65 4.07 -15.99
N SER A 27 3.33 4.19 -14.85
CA SER A 27 3.18 3.31 -13.70
C SER A 27 3.35 4.10 -12.40
N ALA A 28 2.70 3.64 -11.34
CA ALA A 28 2.81 4.22 -10.00
C ALA A 28 2.88 3.11 -8.95
N ILE A 29 3.42 3.44 -7.78
CA ILE A 29 3.40 2.57 -6.60
C ILE A 29 2.22 2.98 -5.72
N VAL A 30 1.41 2.01 -5.32
CA VAL A 30 0.32 2.22 -4.34
C VAL A 30 0.63 1.35 -3.13
N VAL A 31 0.79 2.00 -1.97
CA VAL A 31 0.93 1.30 -0.68
C VAL A 31 -0.43 1.28 -0.01
N ILE A 32 -0.98 0.07 0.15
CA ILE A 32 -2.33 -0.14 0.64
C ILE A 32 -2.28 -0.43 2.13
N ASP A 33 -2.96 0.41 2.91
CA ASP A 33 -3.38 0.16 4.30
C ASP A 33 -2.28 -0.42 5.22
N MET A 34 -1.04 0.07 5.08
CA MET A 34 0.05 -0.19 6.04
C MET A 34 -0.14 0.63 7.33
N GLN A 35 -1.32 0.53 7.93
CA GLN A 35 -1.72 1.23 9.16
C GLN A 35 -1.50 0.35 10.40
N ARG A 36 -1.40 0.98 11.57
CA ARG A 36 -1.26 0.30 12.86
C ARG A 36 -2.39 -0.71 13.12
N ASP A 37 -3.60 -0.39 12.67
CA ASP A 37 -4.76 -1.27 12.79
C ASP A 37 -4.55 -2.66 12.16
N PHE A 38 -3.73 -2.75 11.10
CA PHE A 38 -3.47 -3.99 10.36
C PHE A 38 -2.10 -4.59 10.65
N CYS A 39 -1.17 -3.78 11.15
CA CYS A 39 0.24 -4.17 11.28
C CYS A 39 0.78 -4.06 12.72
N GLU A 40 0.01 -3.69 13.74
CA GLU A 40 0.53 -3.54 15.11
C GLU A 40 -0.13 -4.54 16.05
N VAL A 41 0.66 -5.09 16.98
CA VAL A 41 0.13 -5.86 18.11
C VAL A 41 -0.73 -4.92 18.96
N GLY A 42 -1.94 -5.34 19.30
CA GLY A 42 -2.99 -4.51 19.89
C GLY A 42 -3.77 -3.66 18.89
N GLY A 43 -3.47 -3.75 17.58
CA GLY A 43 -4.26 -3.15 16.51
C GLY A 43 -5.58 -3.89 16.26
N TYR A 44 -6.41 -3.37 15.35
CA TYR A 44 -7.70 -3.97 14.99
C TYR A 44 -7.59 -5.45 14.60
N PHE A 45 -6.66 -5.81 13.71
CA PHE A 45 -6.50 -7.19 13.25
C PHE A 45 -6.02 -8.15 14.33
N ASP A 46 -5.07 -7.73 15.16
CA ASP A 46 -4.63 -8.51 16.32
C ASP A 46 -5.79 -8.71 17.31
N CYS A 47 -6.61 -7.68 17.55
CA CYS A 47 -7.81 -7.78 18.38
C CYS A 47 -8.87 -8.76 17.82
N GLN A 48 -8.88 -9.00 16.50
CA GLN A 48 -9.74 -10.00 15.85
C GLN A 48 -9.10 -11.41 15.84
N GLY A 49 -7.86 -11.56 16.32
CA GLY A 49 -7.13 -12.83 16.36
C GLY A 49 -6.36 -13.16 15.08
N TYR A 50 -6.13 -12.18 14.19
CA TYR A 50 -5.25 -12.37 13.03
C TYR A 50 -3.78 -12.22 13.44
N ASP A 51 -2.92 -13.01 12.82
CA ASP A 51 -1.47 -12.84 12.95
C ASP A 51 -1.02 -11.62 12.16
N VAL A 52 -0.56 -10.59 12.87
CA VAL A 52 -0.07 -9.34 12.28
C VAL A 52 1.42 -9.40 11.91
N GLU A 53 2.15 -10.43 12.33
CA GLU A 53 3.59 -10.53 12.06
C GLU A 53 3.89 -10.72 10.57
N ASP A 54 3.03 -11.41 9.83
CA ASP A 54 3.14 -11.53 8.37
C ASP A 54 3.10 -10.15 7.70
N ALA A 55 2.14 -9.30 8.07
CA ALA A 55 2.04 -7.94 7.55
C ALA A 55 3.23 -7.07 7.98
N ARG A 56 3.69 -7.22 9.23
CA ARG A 56 4.86 -6.49 9.77
C ARG A 56 6.15 -6.87 9.06
N SER A 57 6.31 -8.14 8.71
CA SER A 57 7.51 -8.65 8.04
C SER A 57 7.75 -8.00 6.68
N LEU A 58 6.69 -7.48 6.03
CA LEU A 58 6.78 -6.82 4.73
C LEU A 58 7.27 -5.36 4.82
N ILE A 59 7.23 -4.73 6.00
CA ILE A 59 7.56 -3.30 6.18
C ILE A 59 8.95 -2.96 5.61
N PRO A 60 10.04 -3.70 5.90
CA PRO A 60 11.37 -3.39 5.36
C PRO A 60 11.42 -3.49 3.83
N THR A 61 10.75 -4.48 3.24
CA THR A 61 10.67 -4.67 1.79
C THR A 61 9.93 -3.52 1.11
N ILE A 62 8.81 -3.09 1.68
CA ILE A 62 8.04 -1.94 1.20
C ILE A 62 8.88 -0.66 1.32
N GLN A 63 9.63 -0.46 2.41
CA GLN A 63 10.52 0.69 2.57
C GLN A 63 11.64 0.72 1.51
N ALA A 64 12.23 -0.43 1.19
CA ALA A 64 13.25 -0.55 0.15
C ALA A 64 12.66 -0.21 -1.24
N LEU A 65 11.47 -0.75 -1.56
CA LEU A 65 10.74 -0.47 -2.79
C LEU A 65 10.42 1.02 -2.91
N LEU A 66 9.86 1.64 -1.86
CA LEU A 66 9.54 3.06 -1.82
C LEU A 66 10.77 3.93 -2.06
N SER A 67 11.89 3.56 -1.44
CA SER A 67 13.16 4.27 -1.61
C SER A 67 13.66 4.20 -3.05
N ALA A 68 13.60 3.02 -3.67
CA ALA A 68 13.97 2.84 -5.07
C ALA A 68 13.03 3.60 -6.03
N ALA A 69 11.71 3.47 -5.83
CA ALA A 69 10.69 4.11 -6.65
C ALA A 69 10.82 5.65 -6.62
N ARG A 70 11.01 6.23 -5.43
CA ARG A 70 11.23 7.68 -5.26
C ARG A 70 12.50 8.15 -5.97
N ARG A 71 13.61 7.42 -5.84
CA ARG A 71 14.87 7.75 -6.56
C ARG A 71 14.71 7.66 -8.07
N ALA A 72 13.91 6.72 -8.55
CA ALA A 72 13.61 6.54 -9.97
C ALA A 72 12.49 7.46 -10.50
N GLY A 73 11.90 8.32 -9.64
CA GLY A 73 10.90 9.31 -10.03
C GLY A 73 9.48 8.77 -10.21
N PHE A 74 9.18 7.54 -9.74
CA PHE A 74 7.82 7.00 -9.81
C PHE A 74 6.85 7.76 -8.88
N PRO A 75 5.60 8.00 -9.30
CA PRO A 75 4.54 8.44 -8.41
C PRO A 75 4.30 7.40 -7.30
N VAL A 76 4.04 7.88 -6.09
CA VAL A 76 3.74 7.03 -4.92
C VAL A 76 2.46 7.53 -4.26
N PHE A 77 1.50 6.62 -4.09
CA PHE A 77 0.23 6.88 -3.42
C PHE A 77 0.07 5.98 -2.19
N PHE A 78 -0.63 6.50 -1.19
CA PHE A 78 -0.95 5.78 0.04
C PHE A 78 -2.46 5.79 0.24
N THR A 79 -3.03 4.64 0.58
CA THR A 79 -4.42 4.57 1.04
C THR A 79 -4.47 4.46 2.56
N ARG A 80 -5.62 4.83 3.11
CA ARG A 80 -5.95 4.56 4.50
C ARG A 80 -7.41 4.11 4.55
N GLU A 81 -7.66 2.96 5.15
CA GLU A 81 -9.01 2.58 5.57
C GLU A 81 -9.41 3.42 6.78
N GLY A 82 -10.67 3.87 6.80
CA GLY A 82 -11.22 4.63 7.91
C GLY A 82 -12.68 4.99 7.67
N MET A 83 -13.43 5.10 8.76
CA MET A 83 -14.84 5.50 8.74
C MET A 83 -14.99 6.92 9.27
N GLU A 84 -15.88 7.71 8.68
CA GLU A 84 -16.29 8.98 9.27
C GLU A 84 -16.88 8.76 10.66
N GLN A 85 -16.62 9.70 11.57
CA GLN A 85 -17.20 9.63 12.91
C GLN A 85 -18.72 9.81 12.82
N HIS A 86 -19.46 8.78 13.22
CA HIS A 86 -20.90 8.91 13.36
C HIS A 86 -21.20 9.79 14.59
N THR A 87 -21.51 11.07 14.35
CA THR A 87 -22.01 11.96 15.39
C THR A 87 -23.43 11.49 15.75
N LYS A 88 -23.58 10.68 16.81
CA LYS A 88 -24.89 10.60 17.48
C LYS A 88 -25.10 11.94 18.18
N HIS A 89 -25.96 12.79 17.64
CA HIS A 89 -26.60 13.84 18.42
C HIS A 89 -27.29 13.17 19.62
N GLN A 90 -26.61 13.15 20.77
CA GLN A 90 -27.25 13.03 22.06
C GLN A 90 -27.96 14.37 22.33
N SER A 91 -29.14 14.56 21.73
CA SER A 91 -30.13 15.47 22.29
C SER A 91 -30.88 14.75 23.40
N LEU A 92 -30.21 14.48 24.51
CA LEU A 92 -30.86 14.13 25.77
C LEU A 92 -30.24 14.97 26.89
N ALA A 93 -31.08 15.89 27.37
CA ALA A 93 -31.06 16.54 28.67
C ALA A 93 -29.88 17.48 29.01
N ARG A 94 -30.08 18.77 28.73
CA ARG A 94 -29.74 19.82 29.69
C ARG A 94 -30.91 20.80 29.82
N LYS A 95 -31.64 20.60 30.92
CA LYS A 95 -32.58 21.47 31.66
C LYS A 95 -33.71 22.13 30.86
#